data_AF-A0A2T7TJT2-F1
#
_entry.id   AF-A0A2T7TJT2-F1
#
_cell.length_a   1.000
_cell.length_b   1.000
_cell.length_c   1.000
_cell.angle_alpha   90.00
_cell.angle_beta   90.00
_cell.angle_gamma   90.00
#
_symmetry.space_group_name_H-M   'P 1'
#
loop_
_entity.id
_entity.type
_entity.pdbx_description
1 polymer ?
#
loop_
_entity_poly.entity_id
_entity_poly.type
_entity_poly.pdbx_seq_one_letter_code
_entity_poly.pdbx_strand_id
1 'polypeptide(L)'
;MTDLTPRPSGKITPFSAPEGFSRSEGKALHRRQNAEVANGLVIAARVQAAGYVAATGMHLTGMLSREAQFQSDGDPRTSERLNYIADSFAEYAAWEVRRFQR
;
A
#
# COMPACT_ATOMS: atom_id res chain seq x y z
N MET A 1 4.24 22.33 -4.50
CA MET A 1 5.56 21.79 -4.89
C MET A 1 5.50 20.28 -4.71
N THR A 2 5.44 19.53 -5.80
CA THR A 2 5.52 18.07 -5.76
C THR A 2 7.01 17.72 -5.75
N ASP A 3 7.55 17.40 -4.57
CA ASP A 3 8.88 16.80 -4.47
C ASP A 3 8.82 15.40 -5.09
N LEU A 4 9.03 15.33 -6.40
CA LEU A 4 9.21 14.09 -7.12
C LEU A 4 10.51 13.47 -6.61
N THR A 5 10.40 12.39 -5.83
CA THR A 5 11.54 11.59 -5.39
C THR A 5 12.38 11.24 -6.63
N PRO A 6 13.62 11.74 -6.76
CA PRO A 6 14.40 11.54 -7.97
C PRO A 6 14.60 10.05 -8.19
N ARG A 7 14.35 9.58 -9.41
CA ARG A 7 14.67 8.19 -9.78
C ARG A 7 16.17 7.99 -9.54
N PRO A 8 16.60 6.99 -8.75
CA PRO A 8 18.03 6.78 -8.46
C PRO A 8 18.89 6.57 -9.73
N SER A 9 18.26 6.21 -10.85
CA SER A 9 18.91 6.10 -12.16
C SER A 9 19.40 7.44 -12.77
N GLY A 10 19.00 8.60 -12.23
CA GLY A 10 19.39 9.91 -12.76
C GLY A 10 20.78 10.39 -12.32
N LYS A 11 21.39 9.73 -11.32
CA LYS A 11 22.75 10.00 -10.84
C LYS A 11 23.65 8.82 -11.20
N ILE A 12 23.88 8.60 -12.49
CA ILE A 12 24.88 7.64 -12.95
C ILE A 12 26.25 8.29 -12.69
N THR A 13 26.79 8.06 -11.50
CA THR A 13 28.21 8.28 -11.26
C THR A 13 29.01 7.35 -12.18
N PRO A 14 30.20 7.76 -12.68
CA PRO A 14 31.09 6.84 -13.36
C PRO A 14 31.33 5.65 -12.44
N PHE A 15 31.09 4.44 -12.93
CA PHE A 15 31.27 3.21 -12.14
C PHE A 15 32.71 3.17 -11.59
N SER A 16 32.83 3.44 -10.28
CA SER A 16 34.03 3.18 -9.51
C SER A 16 33.79 1.91 -8.73
N ALA A 17 34.62 0.88 -8.95
CA ALA A 17 34.59 -0.28 -8.08
C ALA A 17 34.90 0.21 -6.65
N PRO A 18 34.16 -0.26 -5.62
CA PRO A 18 34.50 0.04 -4.23
C PRO A 18 35.94 -0.39 -3.92
N GLU A 19 36.57 0.26 -2.96
CA GLU A 19 37.94 -0.06 -2.56
C GLU A 19 38.04 -1.55 -2.14
N GLY A 20 39.05 -2.25 -2.64
CA GLY A 20 39.23 -3.69 -2.41
C GLY A 20 38.45 -4.63 -3.35
N PHE A 21 37.58 -4.11 -4.23
CA PHE A 21 36.88 -4.92 -5.24
C PHE A 21 37.59 -4.87 -6.59
N SER A 22 37.67 -6.01 -7.28
CA SER A 22 37.99 -6.03 -8.70
C SER A 22 36.86 -5.39 -9.53
N ARG A 23 37.16 -4.97 -10.76
CA ARG A 23 36.16 -4.42 -11.69
C ARG A 23 34.96 -5.35 -11.92
N SER A 24 35.20 -6.66 -12.02
CA SER A 24 34.14 -7.66 -12.21
C SER A 24 33.25 -7.78 -10.97
N GLU A 25 33.84 -7.80 -9.78
CA GLU A 25 33.10 -7.88 -8.52
C GLU A 25 32.28 -6.61 -8.27
N GLY A 26 32.84 -5.43 -8.54
CA GLY A 26 32.09 -4.17 -8.44
C GLY A 26 30.90 -4.14 -9.40
N LYS A 27 31.06 -4.65 -10.63
CA LYS A 27 29.96 -4.71 -11.61
C LYS A 27 28.87 -5.68 -11.16
N ALA A 28 29.24 -6.80 -10.56
CA ALA A 28 28.30 -7.76 -9.98
C ALA A 28 27.56 -7.15 -8.77
N LEU A 29 28.28 -6.43 -7.90
CA LEU A 29 27.71 -5.73 -6.75
C LEU A 29 26.69 -4.68 -7.18
N HIS A 30 27.03 -3.82 -8.14
CA HIS A 30 26.13 -2.80 -8.66
C HIS A 30 24.85 -3.40 -9.25
N ARG A 31 24.94 -4.55 -9.94
CA ARG A 31 23.76 -5.27 -10.43
C ARG A 31 22.88 -5.76 -9.29
N ARG A 32 23.46 -6.31 -8.22
CA ARG A 32 22.71 -6.76 -7.04
C ARG A 32 22.05 -5.59 -6.29
N GLN A 33 22.75 -4.47 -6.16
CA GLN A 33 22.19 -3.25 -5.56
C GLN A 33 21.00 -2.73 -6.36
N ASN A 34 21.11 -2.67 -7.69
CA ASN A 34 19.98 -2.27 -8.53
C ASN A 34 18.79 -3.22 -8.41
N ALA A 35 19.04 -4.52 -8.33
CA ALA A 35 17.99 -5.52 -8.11
C ALA A 35 17.30 -5.31 -6.75
N GLU A 36 18.07 -5.03 -5.70
CA GLU A 36 17.54 -4.77 -4.37
C GLU A 36 16.74 -3.46 -4.30
N VAL A 37 17.23 -2.40 -4.93
CA VAL A 37 16.48 -1.13 -5.04
C VAL A 37 15.17 -1.33 -5.78
N ALA A 38 15.18 -2.08 -6.89
CA ALA A 38 13.96 -2.41 -7.63
C ALA A 38 12.98 -3.24 -6.78
N ASN A 39 13.49 -4.22 -6.03
CA ASN A 39 12.70 -5.01 -5.09
C ASN A 39 12.05 -4.12 -4.02
N GLY A 40 12.84 -3.25 -3.39
CA GLY A 40 12.36 -2.29 -2.38
C GLY A 40 11.29 -1.34 -2.92
N LEU A 41 11.42 -0.87 -4.16
CA LEU A 41 10.40 -0.03 -4.81
C LEU A 41 9.07 -0.78 -5.01
N VAL A 42 9.12 -2.05 -5.42
CA VAL A 42 7.91 -2.88 -5.59
C VAL A 42 7.23 -3.12 -4.24
N ILE A 43 8.00 -3.43 -3.19
CA ILE A 43 7.47 -3.62 -1.83
C ILE A 43 6.84 -2.33 -1.32
N ALA A 44 7.51 -1.19 -1.46
CA ALA A 44 6.99 0.11 -1.03
C ALA A 44 5.68 0.46 -1.74
N ALA A 45 5.60 0.25 -3.06
CA ALA A 45 4.39 0.50 -3.84
C ALA A 45 3.21 -0.39 -3.37
N ARG A 46 3.46 -1.65 -3.00
CA ARG A 46 2.44 -2.55 -2.45
C ARG A 46 1.91 -2.06 -1.10
N VAL A 47 2.80 -1.61 -0.22
CA VAL A 47 2.42 -1.05 1.09
C VAL A 47 1.59 0.24 0.91
N GLN A 48 1.99 1.12 -0.01
CA GLN A 48 1.23 2.32 -0.32
C GLN A 48 -0.16 1.98 -0.85
N ALA A 49 -0.27 1.05 -1.80
CA ALA A 49 -1.55 0.59 -2.34
C ALA A 49 -2.45 0.00 -1.24
N ALA A 50 -1.90 -0.84 -0.36
CA ALA A 50 -2.62 -1.39 0.79
C ALA A 50 -3.15 -0.27 1.72
N GLY A 51 -2.33 0.76 1.96
CA GLY A 51 -2.70 1.93 2.75
C GLY A 51 -3.86 2.72 2.15
N TYR A 52 -3.87 2.92 0.83
CA TYR A 52 -4.99 3.58 0.13
C TYR A 52 -6.27 2.78 0.26
N VAL A 53 -6.23 1.47 0.01
CA VAL A 53 -7.40 0.58 0.13
C VAL A 53 -7.94 0.59 1.57
N ALA A 54 -7.05 0.50 2.56
CA ALA A 54 -7.43 0.56 3.97
C ALA A 54 -8.10 1.89 4.33
N ALA A 55 -7.50 3.02 3.93
CA ALA A 55 -8.04 4.35 4.22
C ALA A 55 -9.44 4.55 3.58
N THR A 56 -9.60 4.16 2.31
CA THR A 56 -10.89 4.22 1.62
C THR A 56 -11.92 3.29 2.28
N GLY A 57 -11.53 2.05 2.60
CA GLY A 57 -12.40 1.08 3.27
C GLY A 57 -12.90 1.58 4.63
N MET A 58 -12.01 2.15 5.45
CA MET A 58 -12.37 2.76 6.73
C MET A 58 -13.34 3.92 6.56
N HIS A 59 -13.08 4.81 5.59
CA HIS A 59 -13.94 5.97 5.36
C HIS A 59 -15.34 5.57 4.90
N LEU A 60 -15.42 4.66 3.93
CA LEU A 60 -16.70 4.16 3.41
C LEU A 60 -17.48 3.37 4.47
N THR A 61 -16.81 2.54 5.25
CA THR A 61 -17.45 1.83 6.38
C THR A 61 -18.09 2.83 7.34
N GLY A 62 -17.36 3.87 7.74
CA GLY A 62 -17.90 4.90 8.63
C GLY A 62 -19.06 5.71 8.02
N MET A 63 -19.09 5.90 6.70
CA MET A 63 -20.24 6.50 6.00
C MET A 63 -21.45 5.56 6.01
N LEU A 64 -21.25 4.28 5.72
CA LEU A 64 -22.32 3.27 5.72
C LEU A 64 -22.91 3.08 7.11
N SER A 65 -22.10 3.05 8.17
CA SER A 65 -22.60 2.97 9.55
C SER A 65 -23.47 4.18 9.92
N ARG A 66 -23.09 5.39 9.48
CA ARG A 66 -23.91 6.59 9.69
C ARG A 66 -25.21 6.55 8.91
N GLU A 67 -25.17 6.07 7.66
CA GLU A 67 -26.36 5.90 6.84
C GLU A 67 -27.30 4.85 7.43
N ALA A 68 -26.75 3.72 7.93
CA ALA A 68 -27.51 2.69 8.62
C ALA A 68 -28.26 3.26 9.84
N GLN A 69 -27.59 4.09 10.63
CA GLN A 69 -28.20 4.78 11.77
C GLN A 69 -29.36 5.69 11.31
N PHE A 70 -29.14 6.50 10.28
CA PHE A 70 -30.15 7.41 9.75
C PHE A 70 -31.38 6.65 9.21
N GLN A 71 -31.17 5.65 8.36
CA GLN A 71 -32.24 4.89 7.69
C GLN A 71 -33.01 3.97 8.64
N SER A 72 -32.39 3.56 9.75
CA SER A 72 -33.08 2.74 10.75
C SER A 72 -34.19 3.50 11.47
N ASP A 73 -34.12 4.83 11.55
CA ASP A 73 -35.08 5.71 12.25
C ASP A 73 -35.50 5.20 13.65
N GLY A 74 -34.55 4.55 14.35
CA GLY A 74 -34.78 3.97 15.67
C GLY A 74 -35.48 2.61 15.70
N ASP A 75 -35.88 2.02 14.56
CA ASP A 75 -36.38 0.64 14.50
C ASP A 75 -35.23 -0.35 14.74
N PRO A 76 -35.26 -1.13 15.84
CA PRO A 76 -34.20 -2.07 16.17
C PRO A 76 -33.99 -3.14 15.09
N ARG A 77 -35.07 -3.62 14.46
CA ARG A 77 -34.96 -4.70 13.45
C ARG A 77 -34.31 -4.21 12.16
N THR A 78 -34.64 -2.98 11.76
CA THR A 78 -34.01 -2.37 10.59
C THR A 78 -32.55 -2.02 10.89
N SER A 79 -32.26 -1.50 12.08
CA SER A 79 -30.89 -1.22 12.53
C SER A 79 -30.00 -2.46 12.49
N GLU A 80 -30.45 -3.60 13.03
CA GLU A 80 -29.70 -4.87 12.98
C GLU A 80 -29.34 -5.28 11.55
N ARG A 81 -30.29 -5.18 10.62
CA ARG A 81 -30.08 -5.56 9.22
C ARG A 81 -29.11 -4.63 8.50
N LEU A 82 -29.23 -3.32 8.72
CA LEU A 82 -28.36 -2.34 8.08
C LEU A 82 -26.94 -2.38 8.65
N ASN A 83 -26.79 -2.58 9.96
CA ASN A 83 -25.49 -2.78 10.60
C ASN A 83 -24.81 -4.05 10.06
N TYR A 84 -25.54 -5.15 9.89
CA TYR A 84 -25.00 -6.36 9.28
C TYR A 84 -24.43 -6.11 7.86
N ILE A 85 -25.08 -5.27 7.06
CA ILE A 85 -24.57 -4.89 5.73
C ILE A 85 -23.29 -4.06 5.85
N ALA A 86 -23.26 -3.07 6.75
CA ALA A 86 -22.07 -2.25 6.98
C ALA A 86 -20.88 -3.09 7.48
N ASP A 87 -21.12 -4.04 8.39
CA ASP A 87 -20.11 -4.96 8.90
C ASP A 87 -19.60 -5.90 7.81
N SER A 88 -20.50 -6.41 6.96
CA SER A 88 -20.12 -7.25 5.81
C SER A 88 -19.22 -6.50 4.83
N PHE A 89 -19.50 -5.21 4.60
CA PHE A 89 -18.62 -4.36 3.79
C PHE A 89 -17.26 -4.15 4.46
N ALA A 90 -17.25 -3.89 5.77
CA ALA A 90 -16.01 -3.70 6.53
C ALA A 90 -15.12 -4.95 6.45
N GLU A 91 -15.71 -6.14 6.58
CA GLU A 91 -15.01 -7.42 6.45
C GLU A 91 -14.43 -7.60 5.04
N TYR A 92 -15.22 -7.30 4.00
CA TYR A 92 -14.76 -7.35 2.62
C TYR A 92 -13.58 -6.40 2.38
N ALA A 93 -13.67 -5.14 2.83
CA ALA A 93 -12.59 -4.16 2.70
C ALA A 93 -11.31 -4.62 3.43
N ALA A 94 -11.45 -5.20 4.62
CA ALA A 94 -10.32 -5.78 5.35
C ALA A 94 -9.67 -6.95 4.58
N TRP A 95 -10.46 -7.75 3.88
CA TRP A 95 -9.95 -8.84 3.05
C TRP A 95 -9.17 -8.33 1.83
N GLU A 96 -9.62 -7.25 1.18
CA GLU A 96 -8.87 -6.62 0.10
C GLU A 96 -7.50 -6.10 0.56
N VAL A 97 -7.40 -5.53 1.76
CA VAL A 97 -6.10 -5.11 2.34
C VAL A 97 -5.17 -6.32 2.53
N ARG A 98 -5.68 -7.46 3.00
CA ARG A 98 -4.88 -8.68 3.22
C ARG A 98 -4.27 -9.23 1.92
N ARG A 99 -4.87 -8.98 0.76
CA ARG A 99 -4.33 -9.44 -0.54
C ARG A 99 -2.97 -8.83 -0.87
N PHE A 100 -2.62 -7.68 -0.30
CA PHE A 100 -1.32 -7.03 -0.50
C PHE A 100 -0.18 -7.62 0.35
N GLN A 101 -0.50 -8.50 1.32
CA GLN A 101 0.50 -9.21 2.13
C GLN A 101 1.10 -10.45 1.43
N ARG A 102 0.57 -10.85 0.27
CA ARG A 102 1.06 -11.97 -0.55
C ARG A 102 1.95 -11.47 -1.69
#